data_AF-A0A241WK69-F1
#
_entry.id   AF-A0A241WK69-F1
#
_cell.length_a   1.000
_cell.length_b   1.000
_cell.length_c   1.000
_cell.angle_alpha   90.00
_cell.angle_beta   90.00
_cell.angle_gamma   90.00
#
_symmetry.space_group_name_H-M   'P 1'
#
loop_
_entity.id
_entity.type
_entity.pdbx_description
1 polymer ?
#
loop_
_entity_poly.entity_id
_entity_poly.type
_entity_poly.pdbx_seq_one_letter_code
_entity_poly.pdbx_strand_id
1 'polypeptide(L)'
;MGCGLLYNQTFEQDILNILEHIDGFSSEIGVSKTPVDTQKLVQACKSIRENFPCIDGIENASVFKKAAVFVACFVEIAPIDLDAFSSSKLADKIKSKNPNAIIALGIAFRYLSLARVYRPQETTLVIKNGIKLSMHSYCDFLDMLSQDINLKSHFMVLSLLFEQVIYKTHKNMQYELLDFAEESEEDVEGALYSSTQDDIPPEWDDYTEMWKHPSKKEHMV
;
A
#
# COMPACT_ATOMS: atom_id res chain seq x y z
N MET A 1 19.90 -1.88 -2.41
CA MET A 1 19.07 -2.52 -3.44
C MET A 1 17.71 -2.79 -2.83
N GLY A 2 16.69 -2.04 -3.27
CA GLY A 2 15.32 -2.21 -2.84
C GLY A 2 14.69 -3.47 -3.45
N CYS A 3 13.50 -3.82 -2.98
CA CYS A 3 12.61 -4.79 -3.62
C CYS A 3 12.59 -4.57 -5.15
N GLY A 4 13.03 -5.55 -5.94
CA GLY A 4 13.18 -5.44 -7.39
C GLY A 4 11.86 -5.36 -8.17
N LEU A 5 10.78 -4.88 -7.57
CA LEU A 5 9.46 -4.77 -8.18
C LEU A 5 9.32 -3.52 -9.05
N LEU A 6 9.83 -2.38 -8.58
CA LEU A 6 9.73 -1.06 -9.23
C LEU A 6 11.09 -0.36 -9.25
N TYR A 7 11.27 0.56 -10.21
CA TYR A 7 12.50 1.34 -10.38
C TYR A 7 13.72 0.47 -10.64
N ASN A 8 13.56 -0.58 -11.45
CA ASN A 8 14.65 -1.42 -11.91
C ASN A 8 15.58 -0.70 -12.89
N GLN A 9 16.62 -1.36 -13.37
CA GLN A 9 17.57 -0.76 -14.33
C GLN A 9 16.87 -0.31 -15.61
N THR A 10 15.87 -1.05 -16.06
CA THR A 10 15.07 -0.74 -17.24
C THR A 10 13.59 -0.66 -16.89
N PHE A 11 12.83 0.14 -17.64
CA PHE A 11 11.37 0.23 -17.41
C PHE A 11 10.66 -1.02 -17.92
N GLU A 12 11.25 -1.76 -18.87
CA GLU A 12 10.75 -3.05 -19.35
C GLU A 12 10.73 -4.09 -18.22
N GLN A 13 11.72 -4.08 -17.32
CA GLN A 13 11.69 -4.93 -16.12
C GLN A 13 10.53 -4.57 -15.20
N ASP A 14 10.27 -3.26 -15.01
CA ASP A 14 9.12 -2.84 -14.21
C ASP A 14 7.80 -3.29 -14.84
N ILE A 15 7.65 -3.17 -16.17
CA ILE A 15 6.46 -3.66 -16.89
C ILE A 15 6.25 -5.15 -16.63
N LEU A 16 7.29 -5.97 -16.80
CA LEU A 16 7.20 -7.41 -16.60
C LEU A 16 6.81 -7.77 -15.16
N ASN A 17 7.42 -7.11 -14.18
CA ASN A 17 7.11 -7.32 -12.76
C ASN A 17 5.68 -6.91 -12.40
N ILE A 18 5.18 -5.82 -12.99
CA ILE A 18 3.79 -5.37 -12.81
C ILE A 18 2.82 -6.37 -13.43
N LEU A 19 3.09 -6.85 -14.65
CA LEU A 19 2.28 -7.88 -15.31
C LEU A 19 2.26 -9.18 -14.51
N GLU A 20 3.41 -9.64 -14.02
CA GLU A 20 3.50 -10.82 -13.15
C GLU A 20 2.68 -10.64 -11.86
N HIS A 21 2.72 -9.44 -11.26
CA HIS A 21 1.90 -9.12 -10.10
C HIS A 21 0.40 -9.18 -10.44
N ILE A 22 -0.01 -8.58 -11.56
CA ILE A 22 -1.41 -8.58 -12.01
C ILE A 22 -1.88 -10.01 -12.25
N ASP A 23 -1.10 -10.83 -12.96
CA ASP A 23 -1.45 -12.22 -13.26
C ASP A 23 -1.56 -13.08 -12.00
N GLY A 24 -0.61 -12.91 -11.06
CA GLY A 24 -0.65 -13.57 -9.76
C GLY A 24 -1.89 -13.20 -8.96
N PHE A 25 -2.15 -11.90 -8.81
CA PHE A 25 -3.34 -11.41 -8.10
C PHE A 25 -4.64 -11.87 -8.76
N SER A 26 -4.73 -11.79 -10.10
CA SER A 26 -5.89 -12.23 -10.87
C SER A 26 -6.21 -13.70 -10.61
N SER A 27 -5.17 -14.54 -10.63
CA SER A 27 -5.30 -15.97 -10.36
C SER A 27 -5.82 -16.24 -8.94
N GLU A 28 -5.32 -15.52 -7.94
CA GLU A 28 -5.76 -15.63 -6.54
C GLU A 28 -7.24 -15.25 -6.37
N ILE A 29 -7.70 -14.22 -7.07
CA ILE A 29 -9.10 -13.77 -7.01
C ILE A 29 -10.02 -14.52 -7.98
N GLY A 30 -9.51 -15.54 -8.69
CA GLY A 30 -10.29 -16.36 -9.62
C GLY A 30 -10.64 -15.69 -10.95
N VAL A 31 -9.91 -14.65 -11.35
CA VAL A 31 -10.01 -14.01 -12.66
C VAL A 31 -8.98 -14.66 -13.59
N SER A 32 -9.44 -15.26 -14.69
CA SER A 32 -8.57 -16.01 -15.61
C SER A 32 -7.60 -15.12 -16.39
N LYS A 33 -8.03 -13.90 -16.73
CA LYS A 33 -7.20 -12.91 -17.42
C LYS A 33 -7.71 -11.50 -17.12
N THR A 34 -6.82 -10.64 -16.63
CA THR A 34 -7.15 -9.23 -16.42
C THR A 34 -6.95 -8.45 -17.72
N PRO A 35 -7.95 -7.68 -18.18
CA PRO A 35 -7.80 -6.82 -19.34
C PRO A 35 -6.87 -5.62 -19.01
N VAL A 36 -5.67 -5.64 -19.58
CA VAL A 36 -4.67 -4.57 -19.43
C VAL A 36 -4.44 -3.89 -20.77
N ASP A 37 -4.57 -2.56 -20.80
CA ASP A 37 -4.10 -1.73 -21.89
C ASP A 37 -2.58 -1.54 -21.79
N THR A 38 -1.86 -2.25 -22.67
CA THR A 38 -0.40 -2.23 -22.69
C THR A 38 0.17 -0.85 -22.98
N GLN A 39 -0.50 -0.02 -23.78
CA GLN A 39 0.01 1.32 -24.09
C GLN A 39 -0.04 2.22 -22.85
N LYS A 40 -1.16 2.16 -22.12
CA LYS A 40 -1.31 2.84 -20.84
C LYS A 40 -0.34 2.32 -19.78
N LEU A 41 -0.12 1.00 -19.72
CA LEU A 41 0.85 0.44 -18.77
C LEU A 41 2.28 0.93 -19.06
N VAL A 42 2.68 0.94 -20.33
CA VAL A 42 3.97 1.50 -20.76
C VAL A 42 4.06 2.97 -20.39
N GLN A 43 2.99 3.74 -20.63
CA GLN A 43 2.94 5.15 -20.25
C GLN A 43 3.13 5.32 -18.74
N ALA A 44 2.43 4.54 -17.91
CA ALA A 44 2.58 4.59 -16.45
C ALA A 44 4.03 4.32 -16.01
N CYS A 45 4.67 3.31 -16.59
CA CYS A 45 6.06 2.96 -16.28
C CYS A 45 7.07 4.03 -16.72
N LYS A 46 6.78 4.76 -17.81
CA LYS A 46 7.58 5.92 -18.22
C LYS A 46 7.35 7.12 -17.31
N SER A 47 6.09 7.41 -16.97
CA SER A 47 5.72 8.57 -16.14
C SER A 47 6.33 8.54 -14.75
N ILE A 48 6.50 7.36 -14.15
CA ILE A 48 7.17 7.24 -12.84
C ILE A 48 8.66 7.60 -12.87
N ARG A 49 9.25 7.78 -14.07
CA ARG A 49 10.66 8.16 -14.25
C ARG A 49 10.82 9.58 -14.79
N GLU A 50 10.05 9.93 -15.82
CA GLU A 50 10.24 11.18 -16.57
C GLU A 50 9.82 12.44 -15.78
N ASN A 51 8.83 12.32 -14.89
CA ASN A 51 8.24 13.47 -14.17
C ASN A 51 8.31 13.33 -12.65
N PHE A 52 9.44 12.85 -12.12
CA PHE A 52 9.57 12.60 -10.69
C PHE A 52 9.62 13.92 -9.89
N PRO A 53 8.65 14.20 -8.98
CA PRO A 53 8.48 15.51 -8.34
C PRO A 53 9.46 15.80 -7.18
N CYS A 54 10.39 14.89 -6.89
CA CYS A 54 11.39 15.09 -5.84
C CYS A 54 12.58 15.87 -6.39
N ILE A 55 12.93 16.97 -5.72
CA ILE A 55 14.01 17.89 -6.11
C ILE A 55 15.35 17.14 -6.26
N ASP A 56 15.61 16.18 -5.38
CA ASP A 56 16.87 15.40 -5.38
C ASP A 56 16.88 14.25 -6.41
N GLY A 57 15.84 14.12 -7.22
CA GLY A 57 15.68 13.07 -8.22
C GLY A 57 15.28 11.71 -7.64
N ILE A 58 15.13 10.73 -8.53
CA ILE A 58 14.67 9.37 -8.20
C ILE A 58 15.65 8.66 -7.27
N GLU A 59 16.95 8.76 -7.54
CA GLU A 59 17.97 7.99 -6.81
C GLU A 59 18.01 8.34 -5.32
N ASN A 60 17.77 9.61 -4.99
CA ASN A 60 17.77 10.11 -3.61
C ASN A 60 16.37 10.13 -2.97
N ALA A 61 15.32 9.80 -3.72
CA ALA A 61 13.98 9.76 -3.19
C ALA A 61 13.80 8.58 -2.22
N SER A 62 13.08 8.84 -1.12
CA SER A 62 12.70 7.78 -0.18
C SER A 62 11.82 6.73 -0.86
N VAL A 63 11.79 5.53 -0.29
CA VAL A 63 10.93 4.43 -0.77
C VAL A 63 9.44 4.80 -0.72
N PHE A 64 9.04 5.66 0.22
CA PHE A 64 7.67 6.18 0.32
C PHE A 64 7.33 7.12 -0.84
N LYS A 65 8.25 8.03 -1.18
CA LYS A 65 8.11 8.92 -2.35
C LYS A 65 8.02 8.11 -3.65
N LYS A 66 8.86 7.08 -3.80
CA LYS A 66 8.82 6.16 -4.94
C LYS A 66 7.47 5.43 -5.06
N ALA A 67 6.98 4.86 -3.95
CA ALA A 67 5.66 4.24 -3.92
C ALA A 67 4.53 5.24 -4.27
N ALA A 68 4.60 6.46 -3.74
CA ALA A 68 3.62 7.52 -4.01
C ALA A 68 3.55 7.93 -5.48
N VAL A 69 4.70 8.12 -6.13
CA VAL A 69 4.76 8.44 -7.57
C VAL A 69 4.16 7.30 -8.38
N PHE A 70 4.53 6.05 -8.07
CA PHE A 70 3.95 4.90 -8.75
C PHE A 70 2.43 4.85 -8.63
N VAL A 71 1.90 4.92 -7.41
CA VAL A 71 0.45 4.84 -7.18
C VAL A 71 -0.29 5.97 -7.89
N ALA A 72 0.19 7.22 -7.77
CA ALA A 72 -0.44 8.35 -8.43
C ALA A 72 -0.48 8.17 -9.96
N CYS A 73 0.66 7.85 -10.59
CA CYS A 73 0.72 7.68 -12.04
C CYS A 73 -0.10 6.48 -12.53
N PHE A 74 -0.02 5.34 -11.85
CA PHE A 74 -0.72 4.12 -12.28
C PHE A 74 -2.23 4.30 -12.22
N VAL A 75 -2.74 4.91 -11.14
CA VAL A 75 -4.17 5.14 -10.97
C VAL A 75 -4.68 6.25 -11.90
N GLU A 76 -3.92 7.33 -12.08
CA GLU A 76 -4.25 8.43 -13.01
C GLU A 76 -4.35 7.94 -14.46
N ILE A 77 -3.44 7.06 -14.90
CA ILE A 77 -3.41 6.55 -16.28
C ILE A 77 -4.42 5.42 -16.51
N ALA A 78 -4.76 4.68 -15.45
CA ALA A 78 -5.75 3.61 -15.43
C ALA A 78 -5.57 2.56 -16.56
N PRO A 79 -4.49 1.75 -16.52
CA PRO A 79 -4.21 0.73 -17.54
C PRO A 79 -5.13 -0.50 -17.44
N ILE A 80 -5.87 -0.70 -16.36
CA ILE A 80 -6.77 -1.84 -16.16
C ILE A 80 -8.22 -1.40 -16.40
N ASP A 81 -8.97 -2.21 -17.14
CA ASP A 81 -10.39 -1.97 -17.38
C ASP A 81 -11.20 -1.95 -16.07
N LEU A 82 -12.19 -1.06 -15.97
CA LEU A 82 -12.94 -0.85 -14.72
C LEU A 82 -13.74 -2.09 -14.29
N ASP A 83 -14.17 -2.90 -15.25
CA ASP A 83 -14.92 -4.14 -15.01
C ASP A 83 -14.03 -5.38 -14.81
N ALA A 84 -12.70 -5.22 -14.76
CA ALA A 84 -11.74 -6.32 -14.71
C ALA A 84 -12.01 -7.34 -13.59
N PHE A 85 -12.55 -6.90 -12.45
CA PHE A 85 -12.75 -7.73 -11.26
C PHE A 85 -14.23 -8.02 -10.95
N SER A 86 -15.17 -7.65 -11.83
CA SER A 86 -16.60 -7.81 -11.60
C SER A 86 -17.05 -9.27 -11.38
N SER A 87 -16.32 -10.24 -11.95
CA SER A 87 -16.56 -11.69 -11.78
C SER A 87 -15.65 -12.37 -10.74
N SER A 88 -14.87 -11.60 -9.99
CA SER A 88 -13.88 -12.12 -9.05
C SER A 88 -14.49 -12.71 -7.76
N LYS A 89 -13.66 -13.42 -7.00
CA LYS A 89 -13.95 -13.92 -5.65
C LYS A 89 -13.69 -12.87 -4.54
N LEU A 90 -13.41 -11.62 -4.91
CA LEU A 90 -13.25 -10.55 -3.94
C LEU A 90 -14.55 -10.29 -3.18
N ALA A 91 -14.43 -9.86 -1.92
CA ALA A 91 -15.57 -9.35 -1.15
C ALA A 91 -16.23 -8.20 -1.91
N ASP A 92 -17.56 -8.11 -1.86
CA ASP A 92 -18.33 -7.19 -2.72
C ASP A 92 -17.92 -5.72 -2.53
N LYS A 93 -17.61 -5.32 -1.30
CA LYS A 93 -17.11 -3.97 -0.98
C LYS A 93 -15.75 -3.61 -1.61
N ILE A 94 -14.96 -4.60 -2.03
CA ILE A 94 -13.70 -4.42 -2.76
C ILE A 94 -13.93 -4.57 -4.26
N LYS A 95 -14.77 -5.54 -4.64
CA LYS A 95 -15.13 -5.81 -6.04
C LYS A 95 -15.67 -4.59 -6.77
N SER A 96 -16.41 -3.73 -6.07
CA SER A 96 -16.99 -2.50 -6.62
C SER A 96 -16.02 -1.31 -6.68
N LYS A 97 -14.75 -1.48 -6.28
CA LYS A 97 -13.75 -0.39 -6.25
C LYS A 97 -12.93 -0.37 -7.52
N ASN A 98 -12.27 0.77 -7.79
CA ASN A 98 -11.42 0.92 -8.97
C ASN A 98 -10.29 -0.14 -8.99
N PRO A 99 -10.23 -1.02 -10.01
CA PRO A 99 -9.23 -2.08 -10.10
C PRO A 99 -7.79 -1.53 -10.17
N ASN A 100 -7.62 -0.34 -10.75
CA ASN A 100 -6.31 0.32 -10.81
C ASN A 100 -5.82 0.73 -9.41
N ALA A 101 -6.72 1.19 -8.54
CA ALA A 101 -6.38 1.52 -7.14
C ALA A 101 -6.02 0.26 -6.34
N ILE A 102 -6.76 -0.84 -6.54
CA ILE A 102 -6.50 -2.14 -5.90
C ILE A 102 -5.10 -2.63 -6.26
N ILE A 103 -4.80 -2.71 -7.56
CA ILE A 103 -3.50 -3.20 -8.03
C ILE A 103 -2.36 -2.24 -7.63
N ALA A 104 -2.56 -0.94 -7.76
CA ALA A 104 -1.54 0.04 -7.40
C ALA A 104 -1.14 -0.07 -5.93
N LEU A 105 -2.12 -0.20 -5.02
CA LEU A 105 -1.84 -0.41 -3.59
C LEU A 105 -1.18 -1.76 -3.31
N GLY A 106 -1.63 -2.84 -3.95
CA GLY A 106 -1.01 -4.16 -3.80
C GLY A 106 0.47 -4.15 -4.17
N ILE A 107 0.80 -3.51 -5.30
CA ILE A 107 2.18 -3.33 -5.76
C ILE A 107 2.95 -2.42 -4.79
N ALA A 108 2.39 -1.29 -4.38
CA ALA A 108 3.05 -0.37 -3.45
C ALA A 108 3.37 -1.03 -2.11
N PHE A 109 2.42 -1.79 -1.54
CA PHE A 109 2.64 -2.48 -0.28
C PHE A 109 3.66 -3.60 -0.41
N ARG A 110 3.67 -4.35 -1.52
CA ARG A 110 4.71 -5.34 -1.79
C ARG A 110 6.09 -4.70 -1.96
N TYR A 111 6.16 -3.58 -2.68
CA TYR A 111 7.38 -2.79 -2.86
C TYR A 111 7.93 -2.31 -1.51
N LEU A 112 7.06 -1.80 -0.63
CA LEU A 112 7.42 -1.29 0.69
C LEU A 112 7.79 -2.40 1.68
N SER A 113 7.12 -3.57 1.64
CA SER A 113 7.30 -4.67 2.62
C SER A 113 8.69 -5.34 2.61
N LEU A 114 9.59 -4.93 1.72
CA LEU A 114 10.98 -5.39 1.65
C LEU A 114 11.96 -4.22 1.46
N ALA A 115 11.48 -2.99 1.64
CA ALA A 115 12.27 -1.80 1.39
C ALA A 115 13.25 -1.53 2.53
N ARG A 116 14.39 -0.95 2.16
CA ARG A 116 15.43 -0.49 3.08
C ARG A 116 15.25 1.00 3.29
N VAL A 117 15.08 1.41 4.53
CA VAL A 117 15.01 2.81 4.94
C VAL A 117 16.38 3.19 5.49
N TYR A 118 17.01 4.18 4.84
CA TYR A 118 18.30 4.72 5.26
C TYR A 118 18.06 5.90 6.18
N ARG A 119 18.66 5.88 7.37
CA ARG A 119 18.70 7.02 8.28
C ARG A 119 20.12 7.60 8.29
N PRO A 120 20.27 8.92 8.16
CA PRO A 120 21.54 9.55 8.46
C PRO A 120 21.96 9.16 9.88
N GLN A 121 23.19 8.69 10.05
CA GLN A 121 23.85 8.35 11.33
C GLN A 121 23.54 6.96 11.94
N GLU A 122 22.53 6.22 11.51
CA GLU A 122 22.21 4.91 12.11
C GLU A 122 21.70 3.87 11.10
N THR A 123 22.04 2.61 11.40
CA THR A 123 21.60 1.33 10.80
C THR A 123 20.53 1.39 9.70
N THR A 124 20.80 0.72 8.57
CA THR A 124 19.76 0.43 7.57
C THR A 124 18.65 -0.40 8.20
N LEU A 125 17.45 0.18 8.29
CA LEU A 125 16.27 -0.52 8.77
C LEU A 125 15.56 -1.19 7.58
N VAL A 126 15.14 -2.43 7.77
CA VAL A 126 14.37 -3.19 6.76
C VAL A 126 12.93 -3.24 7.24
N ILE A 127 11.99 -2.84 6.38
CA ILE A 127 10.55 -3.05 6.64
C ILE A 127 10.34 -4.56 6.61
N LYS A 128 9.93 -5.16 7.74
CA LYS A 128 9.80 -6.60 7.91
C LYS A 128 8.34 -6.95 8.15
N ASN A 129 7.84 -7.97 7.46
CA ASN A 129 6.42 -8.35 7.44
C ASN A 129 5.59 -7.45 6.51
N GLY A 130 4.48 -8.02 6.01
CA GLY A 130 3.55 -7.31 5.16
C GLY A 130 2.85 -6.16 5.88
N ILE A 131 2.52 -5.12 5.12
CA ILE A 131 1.67 -4.02 5.60
C ILE A 131 0.27 -4.55 5.90
N LYS A 132 -0.23 -4.29 7.11
CA LYS A 132 -1.58 -4.68 7.53
C LYS A 132 -2.43 -3.44 7.76
N LEU A 133 -3.58 -3.41 7.11
CA LEU A 133 -4.62 -2.39 7.31
C LEU A 133 -5.91 -3.05 7.78
N SER A 134 -6.72 -2.30 8.52
CA SER A 134 -8.11 -2.68 8.72
C SER A 134 -8.82 -2.67 7.36
N MET A 135 -9.85 -3.49 7.22
CA MET A 135 -10.65 -3.51 6.00
C MET A 135 -11.34 -2.16 5.72
N HIS A 136 -11.75 -1.44 6.77
CA HIS A 136 -12.31 -0.10 6.65
C HIS A 136 -11.28 0.87 6.07
N SER A 137 -10.09 0.95 6.67
CA SER A 137 -9.00 1.80 6.19
C SER A 137 -8.59 1.45 4.76
N TYR A 138 -8.56 0.16 4.41
CA TYR A 138 -8.26 -0.27 3.05
C TYR A 138 -9.31 0.22 2.05
N CYS A 139 -10.61 0.11 2.38
CA CYS A 139 -11.67 0.68 1.55
C CYS A 139 -11.55 2.21 1.41
N ASP A 140 -11.26 2.93 2.50
CA ASP A 140 -11.10 4.39 2.46
C ASP A 140 -9.93 4.81 1.56
N PHE A 141 -8.83 4.06 1.60
CA PHE A 141 -7.70 4.22 0.67
C PHE A 141 -8.15 4.04 -0.79
N LEU A 142 -8.90 2.97 -1.09
CA LEU A 142 -9.40 2.73 -2.43
C LEU A 142 -10.35 3.84 -2.89
N ASP A 143 -11.21 4.33 -2.01
CA ASP A 143 -12.14 5.43 -2.32
C ASP A 143 -11.41 6.75 -2.56
N MET A 144 -10.42 7.08 -1.73
CA MET A 144 -9.56 8.24 -1.95
C MET A 144 -8.84 8.14 -3.31
N LEU A 145 -8.26 6.98 -3.63
CA LEU A 145 -7.54 6.80 -4.89
C LEU A 145 -8.46 6.75 -6.11
N SER A 146 -9.74 6.41 -5.93
CA SER A 146 -10.72 6.36 -7.02
C SER A 146 -11.29 7.73 -7.38
N GLN A 147 -10.93 8.79 -6.66
CA GLN A 147 -11.24 10.18 -6.99
C GLN A 147 -10.27 10.73 -8.06
N ASP A 148 -10.38 12.03 -8.37
CA ASP A 148 -9.53 12.72 -9.35
C ASP A 148 -8.08 12.86 -8.85
N ILE A 149 -7.36 11.74 -8.88
CA ILE A 149 -5.98 11.64 -8.45
C ILE A 149 -5.05 12.12 -9.56
N ASN A 150 -4.07 12.94 -9.17
CA ASN A 150 -2.99 13.36 -10.04
C ASN A 150 -1.69 13.50 -9.26
N LEU A 151 -0.58 13.21 -9.94
CA LEU A 151 0.75 13.22 -9.35
C LEU A 151 1.10 14.54 -8.64
N LYS A 152 0.78 15.68 -9.27
CA LYS A 152 1.16 17.01 -8.76
C LYS A 152 0.53 17.31 -7.41
N SER A 153 -0.73 16.93 -7.21
CA SER A 153 -1.49 17.29 -6.02
C SER A 153 -1.39 16.23 -4.92
N HIS A 154 -1.19 14.96 -5.28
CA HIS A 154 -1.30 13.84 -4.34
C HIS A 154 0.04 13.22 -3.93
N PHE A 155 1.14 13.52 -4.65
CA PHE A 155 2.45 12.95 -4.35
C PHE A 155 2.86 13.07 -2.87
N MET A 156 2.78 14.27 -2.30
CA MET A 156 3.24 14.50 -0.93
C MET A 156 2.34 13.81 0.09
N VAL A 157 1.02 13.91 -0.11
CA VAL A 157 0.03 13.29 0.78
C VAL A 157 0.18 11.76 0.78
N LEU A 158 0.28 11.14 -0.40
CA LEU A 158 0.50 9.70 -0.52
C LEU A 158 1.84 9.27 0.11
N SER A 159 2.91 10.04 -0.11
CA SER A 159 4.22 9.74 0.47
C SER A 159 4.16 9.72 1.99
N LEU A 160 3.56 10.75 2.60
CA LEU A 160 3.40 10.83 4.05
C LEU A 160 2.47 9.74 4.57
N LEU A 161 1.38 9.44 3.86
CA LEU A 161 0.44 8.41 4.26
C LEU A 161 1.09 7.01 4.25
N PHE A 162 1.88 6.67 3.23
CA PHE A 162 2.64 5.41 3.22
C PHE A 162 3.68 5.33 4.33
N GLU A 163 4.37 6.44 4.60
CA GLU A 163 5.30 6.53 5.71
C GLU A 163 4.61 6.28 7.06
N GLN A 164 3.47 6.92 7.33
CA GLN A 164 2.72 6.74 8.57
C GLN A 164 2.15 5.32 8.72
N VAL A 165 1.66 4.71 7.64
CA VAL A 165 1.21 3.31 7.65
C VAL A 165 2.36 2.37 8.03
N ILE A 166 3.57 2.64 7.52
CA ILE A 166 4.76 1.86 7.90
C ILE A 166 5.15 2.09 9.36
N TYR A 167 5.16 3.33 9.85
CA TYR A 167 5.50 3.61 11.26
C TYR A 167 4.52 2.98 12.26
N LYS A 168 3.23 2.95 11.92
CA LYS A 168 2.23 2.26 12.74
C LYS A 168 2.50 0.76 12.85
N THR A 169 2.99 0.14 11.77
CA THR A 169 3.31 -1.30 11.74
C THR A 169 4.72 -1.60 12.25
N HIS A 170 5.62 -0.61 12.25
CA HIS A 170 7.04 -0.73 12.58
C HIS A 170 7.49 0.44 13.47
N LYS A 171 7.07 0.44 14.75
CA LYS A 171 7.32 1.56 15.68
C LYS A 171 8.80 1.95 15.82
N ASN A 172 9.72 0.99 15.66
CA ASN A 172 11.17 1.24 15.69
C ASN A 172 11.69 2.05 14.49
N MET A 173 10.86 2.26 13.46
CA MET A 173 11.18 3.07 12.28
C MET A 173 10.62 4.48 12.37
N GLN A 174 9.88 4.83 13.42
CA GLN A 174 9.31 6.16 13.60
C GLN A 174 10.38 7.17 14.01
N TYR A 175 10.30 8.41 13.50
CA TYR A 175 11.16 9.51 13.95
C TYR A 175 10.75 9.99 15.34
N GLU A 176 11.55 10.88 15.93
CA GLU A 176 11.20 11.54 17.19
C GLU A 176 9.79 12.16 17.10
N LEU A 177 9.01 11.93 18.16
CA LEU A 177 7.65 12.45 18.27
C LEU A 177 7.73 13.92 18.68
N LEU A 178 7.02 14.77 17.93
CA LEU A 178 6.69 16.11 18.40
C LEU A 178 5.37 16.02 19.16
N ASP A 179 5.40 16.44 20.42
CA ASP A 179 4.18 16.60 21.20
C ASP A 179 3.62 18.00 20.97
N PHE A 180 2.40 18.07 20.45
CA PHE A 180 1.68 19.33 20.25
C PHE A 180 0.61 19.56 21.32
N ALA A 181 0.45 18.60 22.23
CA ALA A 181 -0.42 18.70 23.37
C ALA A 181 0.46 18.76 24.62
N GLU A 182 0.88 19.96 25.02
CA GLU A 182 1.17 20.18 26.43
C GLU A 182 -0.18 20.05 27.17
N GLU A 183 -0.57 18.83 27.51
CA GLU A 183 -1.56 18.63 28.56
C GLU A 183 -0.90 19.08 29.85
N SER A 184 -1.14 20.34 30.24
CA SER A 184 -0.95 20.73 31.63
C SER A 184 -1.82 19.79 32.46
N GLU A 185 -1.22 19.00 33.34
CA GLU A 185 -1.88 18.01 34.22
C GLU A 185 -2.95 18.61 35.17
N GLU A 186 -3.35 19.88 35.02
CA GLU A 186 -4.25 20.59 35.94
C GLU A 186 -5.75 20.52 35.59
N ASP A 187 -6.19 20.02 34.42
CA ASP A 187 -7.60 20.18 33.99
C ASP A 187 -8.44 18.89 33.78
N VAL A 188 -7.97 17.70 34.17
CA VAL A 188 -8.74 16.43 33.94
C VAL A 188 -9.23 15.73 35.22
N GLU A 189 -9.14 16.35 36.40
CA GLU A 189 -9.92 15.93 37.58
C GLU A 189 -11.25 16.69 37.66
N GLY A 190 -12.21 16.36 36.79
CA GLY A 190 -13.50 17.06 36.85
C GLY A 190 -14.68 16.46 36.08
N ALA A 191 -14.50 15.46 35.22
CA ALA A 191 -15.60 14.82 34.51
C ALA A 191 -15.81 13.38 35.00
N LEU A 192 -16.30 13.27 36.22
CA LEU A 192 -17.04 12.09 36.67
C LEU A 192 -18.18 11.81 35.69
N TYR A 193 -18.08 10.71 34.94
CA TYR A 193 -19.25 9.89 34.64
C TYR A 193 -18.88 8.43 34.84
N SER A 194 -19.22 7.94 36.03
CA SER A 194 -19.43 6.53 36.30
C SER A 194 -20.65 6.06 35.51
N SER A 195 -20.49 5.03 34.70
CA SER A 195 -21.54 4.03 34.48
C SER A 195 -20.91 2.75 33.92
N THR A 196 -20.78 1.78 34.84
CA THR A 196 -21.02 0.35 34.67
C THR A 196 -20.40 -0.40 33.50
N GLN A 197 -19.50 -1.31 33.90
CA GLN A 197 -19.31 -2.66 33.36
C GLN A 197 -20.56 -3.30 32.74
N ASP A 198 -20.27 -4.22 31.81
CA ASP A 198 -21.12 -5.21 31.16
C ASP A 198 -21.70 -4.78 29.79
N ASP A 199 -20.94 -5.08 28.73
CA ASP A 199 -21.41 -5.76 27.51
C ASP A 199 -20.25 -5.89 26.51
N ILE A 200 -19.45 -6.96 26.63
CA ILE A 200 -18.56 -7.42 25.55
C ILE A 200 -19.35 -8.46 24.75
N PRO A 201 -19.74 -8.20 23.49
CA PRO A 201 -20.32 -9.24 22.65
C PRO A 201 -19.25 -10.30 22.33
N PRO A 202 -19.53 -11.59 22.53
CA PRO A 202 -18.60 -12.65 22.19
C PRO A 202 -18.70 -12.91 20.69
N GLU A 203 -17.70 -12.50 19.91
CA GLU A 203 -17.30 -13.07 18.60
C GLU A 203 -16.37 -12.10 17.84
N TRP A 204 -15.08 -12.09 18.18
CA TRP A 204 -14.05 -11.42 17.38
C TRP A 204 -12.78 -12.27 17.20
N ASP A 205 -12.86 -13.58 17.42
CA ASP A 205 -11.69 -14.46 17.44
C ASP A 205 -11.38 -15.19 16.11
N ASP A 206 -12.06 -14.91 14.99
CA ASP A 206 -11.86 -15.70 13.77
C ASP A 206 -11.61 -14.90 12.47
N TYR A 207 -10.57 -14.05 12.47
CA TYR A 207 -10.05 -13.44 11.24
C TYR A 207 -8.57 -13.73 10.94
N THR A 208 -7.98 -14.69 11.67
CA THR A 208 -6.59 -15.14 11.46
C THR A 208 -6.42 -16.17 10.33
N GLU A 209 -7.51 -16.67 9.74
CA GLU A 209 -7.45 -17.76 8.75
C GLU A 209 -7.17 -17.31 7.31
N MET A 210 -7.38 -16.04 6.94
CA MET A 210 -7.23 -15.59 5.54
C MET A 210 -5.79 -15.41 5.04
N TRP A 211 -4.78 -15.50 5.91
CA TRP A 211 -3.37 -15.23 5.56
C TRP A 211 -2.40 -16.36 5.94
N LYS A 212 -2.88 -17.59 6.09
CA LYS A 212 -1.99 -18.76 6.23
C LYS A 212 -1.48 -19.17 4.84
N HIS A 213 -0.21 -18.87 4.55
CA HIS A 213 0.51 -19.45 3.41
C HIS A 213 0.42 -20.98 3.43
N PRO A 214 0.13 -21.67 2.31
CA PRO A 214 0.26 -23.12 2.26
C PRO A 214 1.74 -23.51 2.34
N SER A 215 2.11 -24.15 3.45
CA SER A 215 3.37 -24.87 3.62
C SER A 215 3.51 -25.94 2.54
N LYS A 216 4.70 -26.02 1.94
CA LYS A 216 5.15 -27.08 1.02
C LYS A 216 4.68 -28.46 1.50
N LYS A 217 3.93 -29.18 0.66
CA LYS A 217 3.83 -30.63 0.76
C LYS A 217 5.06 -31.24 0.10
N GLU A 218 5.96 -31.76 0.92
CA GLU A 218 6.86 -32.84 0.53
C GLU A 218 5.99 -34.08 0.29
N HIS A 219 6.04 -34.63 -0.92
CA HIS A 219 5.71 -36.03 -1.17
C HIS A 219 6.97 -36.71 -1.72
N MET A 220 7.71 -37.32 -0.81
CA MET A 220 8.31 -38.63 -1.07
C MET A 220 7.17 -39.64 -1.15
N VAL A 221 6.98 -40.28 -2.31
CA VAL A 221 7.18 -41.73 -2.57
C VAL A 221 7.31 -41.89 -4.08
#